data_AF-A0AAV0Y6Y5-F1
#
_entry.id   AF-A0AAV0Y6Y5-F1
#
_cell.length_a   1.000
_cell.length_b   1.000
_cell.length_c   1.000
_cell.angle_alpha   90.00
_cell.angle_beta   90.00
_cell.angle_gamma   90.00
#
_symmetry.space_group_name_H-M   'P 1'
#
loop_
_entity.id
_entity.type
_entity.pdbx_description
1 polymer ?
#
loop_
_entity_poly.entity_id
_entity_poly.type
_entity_poly.pdbx_seq_one_letter_code
_entity_poly.pdbx_strand_id
1 'polypeptide(L)'
;MIQRDEENILTKTKDLSMYDTGDIDNKLPINTQEQLEELENDLSNNKHYRCQMIKRLSSVGGKSIKIMAKRIMAILFIPEILCEFSYSGRSNKKRPFEKLLVNKIIFDSVLTIKKFANADNAANEIEQVIKYFLIQTPFKIKDRAGK
;
A
#
# COMPACT_ATOMS: atom_id res chain seq x y z
N MET A 1 4.97 -12.61 42.59
CA MET A 1 5.28 -11.45 41.72
C MET A 1 5.84 -11.98 40.41
N ILE A 2 5.15 -11.66 39.31
CA ILE A 2 5.63 -11.54 37.92
C ILE A 2 6.31 -12.78 37.28
N GLN A 3 5.51 -13.72 36.78
CA GLN A 3 5.89 -14.67 35.71
C GLN A 3 4.65 -15.00 34.83
N ARG A 4 3.91 -13.99 34.37
CA ARG A 4 2.73 -14.21 33.51
C ARG A 4 2.70 -13.38 32.23
N ASP A 5 3.73 -12.57 31.98
CA ASP A 5 3.72 -11.58 30.89
C ASP A 5 4.61 -11.97 29.69
N GLU A 6 5.45 -13.01 29.78
CA GLU A 6 6.35 -13.40 28.68
C GLU A 6 5.72 -14.39 27.68
N GLU A 7 4.77 -15.24 28.10
CA GLU A 7 4.15 -16.23 27.21
C GLU A 7 3.21 -15.61 26.16
N ASN A 8 2.77 -14.36 26.36
CA ASN A 8 1.82 -13.70 25.46
C ASN A 8 2.48 -12.99 24.26
N ILE A 9 3.82 -12.95 24.22
CA ILE A 9 4.58 -12.32 23.12
C ILE A 9 5.04 -13.37 22.09
N LEU A 10 5.22 -14.63 22.50
CA LEU A 10 5.69 -15.71 21.63
C LEU A 10 4.60 -16.31 20.73
N THR A 11 3.32 -16.16 21.10
CA THR A 11 2.18 -16.70 20.34
C THR A 11 1.71 -15.81 19.19
N LYS A 12 2.13 -14.53 19.14
CA LYS A 12 1.71 -13.60 18.08
C LYS A 12 2.50 -13.70 16.77
N THR A 13 3.61 -14.44 16.75
CA THR A 13 4.51 -14.52 15.60
C THR A 13 4.41 -15.83 14.80
N LYS A 14 3.68 -16.84 15.27
CA LYS A 14 3.70 -18.19 14.68
C LYS A 14 2.69 -18.44 13.56
N ASP A 15 1.61 -17.66 13.47
CA ASP A 15 0.50 -17.87 12.51
C ASP A 15 0.56 -17.03 11.21
N LEU A 16 1.72 -16.49 10.85
CA LEU A 16 1.90 -15.77 9.58
C LEU A 16 2.44 -16.63 8.43
N SER A 17 2.76 -17.91 8.68
CA SER A 17 3.66 -18.69 7.81
C SER A 17 3.02 -19.65 6.79
N MET A 18 1.69 -19.75 6.64
CA MET A 18 1.09 -20.71 5.69
C MET A 18 -0.03 -20.16 4.80
N TYR A 19 0.20 -19.07 4.08
CA TYR A 19 -0.78 -18.59 3.10
C TYR A 19 -0.10 -18.20 1.79
N ASP A 20 -0.64 -18.73 0.69
CA ASP A 20 -0.20 -18.56 -0.68
C ASP A 20 -0.49 -17.14 -1.17
N THR A 21 0.56 -16.34 -1.32
CA THR A 21 0.45 -14.97 -1.84
C THR A 21 0.29 -14.91 -3.36
N GLY A 22 0.26 -16.04 -4.05
CA GLY A 22 0.17 -16.14 -5.51
C GLY A 22 -1.10 -15.50 -6.09
N ASP A 23 -2.21 -15.53 -5.36
CA ASP A 23 -3.49 -14.95 -5.81
C ASP A 23 -3.46 -13.41 -5.88
N ILE A 24 -2.66 -12.75 -5.03
CA ILE A 24 -2.56 -11.28 -5.01
C ILE A 24 -1.86 -10.76 -6.27
N ASP A 25 -0.80 -11.42 -6.72
CA ASP A 25 -0.01 -10.95 -7.86
C ASP A 25 -0.79 -11.03 -9.18
N ASN A 26 -1.76 -11.95 -9.29
CA ASN A 26 -2.63 -12.06 -10.47
C ASN A 26 -3.66 -10.93 -10.57
N LYS A 27 -3.95 -10.23 -9.46
CA LYS A 27 -4.92 -9.12 -9.40
C LYS A 27 -4.26 -7.75 -9.58
N LEU A 28 -2.94 -7.70 -9.77
CA LEU A 28 -2.16 -6.46 -9.87
C LEU A 28 -1.41 -6.40 -11.22
N PRO A 29 -1.15 -5.19 -11.76
CA PRO A 29 -1.56 -3.89 -11.24
C PRO A 29 -3.05 -3.59 -11.52
N ILE A 30 -3.65 -2.76 -10.67
CA ILE A 30 -5.01 -2.27 -10.85
C ILE A 30 -5.02 -1.33 -12.05
N ASN A 31 -5.88 -1.64 -13.03
CA ASN A 31 -5.98 -0.92 -14.29
C ASN A 31 -7.38 -0.40 -14.62
N THR A 32 -8.42 -0.83 -13.89
CA THR A 32 -9.78 -0.28 -14.01
C THR A 32 -10.36 0.16 -12.67
N GLN A 33 -11.46 0.91 -12.75
CA GLN A 33 -12.20 1.36 -11.58
C GLN A 33 -12.90 0.18 -10.87
N GLU A 34 -13.41 -0.79 -11.63
CA GLU A 34 -14.04 -2.01 -11.10
C GLU A 34 -13.04 -2.83 -10.28
N GLN A 35 -11.81 -3.02 -10.79
CA GLN A 35 -10.75 -3.71 -10.05
C GLN A 35 -10.38 -3.00 -8.74
N LEU A 36 -10.39 -1.66 -8.74
CA LEU A 36 -10.16 -0.90 -7.52
C LEU A 36 -11.30 -1.09 -6.51
N GLU A 37 -12.55 -1.12 -6.98
CA GLU A 37 -13.72 -1.37 -6.14
C GLU A 37 -13.73 -2.78 -5.56
N GLU A 38 -13.42 -3.79 -6.37
CA GLU A 38 -13.23 -5.17 -5.93
C GLU A 38 -12.15 -5.28 -4.86
N LEU A 39 -11.00 -4.62 -5.08
CA LEU A 39 -9.92 -4.58 -4.10
C LEU A 39 -10.38 -3.93 -2.79
N GLU A 40 -11.05 -2.77 -2.84
CA GLU A 40 -11.53 -2.07 -1.65
C GLU A 40 -12.57 -2.90 -0.91
N ASN A 41 -13.42 -3.63 -1.62
CA ASN A 41 -14.39 -4.56 -1.06
C ASN A 41 -13.72 -5.75 -0.36
N ASP A 42 -12.73 -6.39 -1.00
CA ASP A 42 -11.92 -7.46 -0.41
C ASP A 42 -11.17 -6.96 0.84
N LEU A 43 -10.56 -5.78 0.75
CA LEU A 43 -9.86 -5.15 1.86
C LEU A 43 -10.78 -4.81 3.02
N SER A 44 -12.05 -4.45 2.77
CA SER A 44 -13.03 -4.12 3.81
C SER A 44 -13.52 -5.39 4.52
N ASN A 45 -13.94 -6.40 3.74
CA ASN A 45 -14.70 -7.53 4.25
C ASN A 45 -13.84 -8.75 4.60
N ASN A 46 -12.62 -8.84 4.05
CA ASN A 46 -11.76 -10.00 4.21
C ASN A 46 -10.48 -9.65 4.99
N LYS A 47 -10.53 -9.84 6.31
CA LYS A 47 -9.36 -9.66 7.20
C LYS A 47 -8.17 -10.52 6.77
N HIS A 48 -8.43 -11.72 6.26
CA HIS A 48 -7.38 -12.63 5.84
C HIS A 48 -6.65 -12.10 4.61
N TYR A 49 -7.40 -11.69 3.58
CA TYR A 49 -6.86 -11.04 2.38
C TYR A 49 -6.04 -9.79 2.73
N ARG A 50 -6.54 -8.96 3.67
CA ARG A 50 -5.81 -7.81 4.18
C ARG A 50 -4.42 -8.17 4.74
N CYS A 51 -4.35 -9.19 5.59
CA CYS A 51 -3.08 -9.65 6.15
C CYS A 51 -2.13 -10.19 5.07
N GLN A 52 -2.66 -10.95 4.11
CA GLN A 52 -1.85 -11.44 2.99
C GLN A 52 -1.29 -10.30 2.14
N MET A 53 -2.10 -9.28 1.84
CA MET A 53 -1.67 -8.13 1.04
C MET A 53 -0.56 -7.34 1.75
N ILE A 54 -0.70 -7.10 3.06
CA ILE A 54 0.36 -6.49 3.87
C ILE A 54 1.64 -7.34 3.85
N LYS A 55 1.52 -8.66 3.99
CA LYS A 55 2.66 -9.58 3.93
C LYS A 55 3.34 -9.55 2.55
N ARG A 56 2.55 -9.59 1.47
CA ARG A 56 3.08 -9.58 0.09
C ARG A 56 3.77 -8.26 -0.23
N LEU A 57 3.18 -7.12 0.12
CA LEU A 57 3.76 -5.81 -0.16
C LEU A 57 4.94 -5.48 0.74
N SER A 58 4.94 -5.94 2.00
CA SER A 58 6.11 -5.78 2.89
C SER A 58 7.33 -6.55 2.40
N SER A 59 7.14 -7.71 1.75
CA SER A 59 8.23 -8.53 1.20
C SER A 59 9.02 -7.86 0.07
N VAL A 60 8.45 -6.83 -0.58
CA VAL A 60 9.11 -6.05 -1.64
C VAL A 60 10.37 -5.34 -1.12
N GLY A 61 10.33 -4.92 0.15
CA GLY A 61 11.42 -4.27 0.85
C GLY A 61 11.96 -3.00 0.17
N GLY A 62 13.09 -2.54 0.68
CA GLY A 62 13.78 -1.35 0.19
C GLY A 62 14.81 -0.84 1.19
N LYS A 63 15.83 -0.13 0.68
CA LYS A 63 16.85 0.45 1.56
C LYS A 63 16.31 1.62 2.40
N SER A 64 15.29 2.34 1.90
CA SER A 64 14.61 3.44 2.58
C SER A 64 13.08 3.37 2.41
N ILE A 65 12.35 4.10 3.25
CA ILE A 65 10.89 4.28 3.19
C ILE A 65 10.47 4.74 1.80
N LYS A 66 11.10 5.82 1.31
CA LYS A 66 10.89 6.34 -0.04
C LYS A 66 11.01 5.26 -1.12
N ILE A 67 12.04 4.43 -1.08
CA ILE A 67 12.25 3.40 -2.11
C ILE A 67 11.20 2.29 -2.01
N MET A 68 10.89 1.84 -0.80
CA MET A 68 9.90 0.80 -0.57
C MET A 68 8.49 1.25 -1.00
N ALA A 69 8.06 2.44 -0.56
CA ALA A 69 6.78 3.02 -0.95
C ALA A 69 6.68 3.21 -2.48
N LYS A 70 7.75 3.64 -3.14
CA LYS A 70 7.80 3.77 -4.61
C LYS A 70 7.59 2.43 -5.30
N ARG A 71 8.21 1.35 -4.81
CA ARG A 71 8.05 0.00 -5.37
C ARG A 71 6.63 -0.52 -5.16
N ILE A 72 6.07 -0.34 -3.97
CA ILE A 72 4.69 -0.72 -3.67
C ILE A 72 3.71 0.01 -4.61
N MET A 73 3.85 1.33 -4.77
CA MET A 73 3.01 2.11 -5.69
C MET A 73 3.10 1.61 -7.14
N ALA A 74 4.29 1.22 -7.59
CA ALA A 74 4.51 0.72 -8.96
C ALA A 74 3.97 -0.71 -9.18
N ILE A 75 3.84 -1.51 -8.11
CA ILE A 75 3.20 -2.83 -8.16
C ILE A 75 1.68 -2.69 -8.18
N LEU A 76 1.13 -1.77 -7.37
CA LEU A 76 -0.31 -1.66 -7.17
C LEU A 76 -1.06 -1.02 -8.33
N PHE A 77 -0.48 -0.01 -8.98
CA PHE A 77 -1.24 0.85 -9.89
C PHE A 77 -0.50 1.15 -11.19
N ILE A 78 -1.28 1.27 -12.26
CA ILE A 78 -0.84 1.93 -13.49
C ILE A 78 -1.13 3.44 -13.43
N PRO A 79 -0.44 4.28 -14.21
CA PRO A 79 -0.72 5.72 -14.28
C PRO A 79 -2.21 6.04 -14.54
N GLU A 80 -2.87 5.28 -15.41
CA GLU A 80 -4.20 5.56 -15.91
C GLU A 80 -5.23 5.66 -14.77
N ILE A 81 -5.22 4.71 -13.82
CA ILE A 81 -6.11 4.75 -12.64
C ILE A 81 -5.72 5.86 -11.64
N LEU A 82 -4.41 6.13 -11.46
CA LEU A 82 -3.94 7.16 -10.53
C LEU A 82 -4.32 8.58 -10.95
N CYS A 83 -4.65 8.80 -12.22
CA CYS A 83 -5.01 10.10 -12.75
C CYS A 83 -6.32 10.65 -12.16
N GLU A 84 -7.20 9.76 -11.68
CA GLU A 84 -8.50 10.10 -11.12
C GLU A 84 -8.44 10.63 -9.68
N PHE A 85 -7.25 10.55 -9.07
CA PHE A 85 -7.06 10.85 -7.66
C PHE A 85 -6.16 12.06 -7.43
N SER A 86 -6.45 12.76 -6.35
CA SER A 86 -5.48 13.59 -5.64
C SER A 86 -5.43 13.08 -4.20
N TYR A 87 -4.37 13.39 -3.46
CA TYR A 87 -4.22 12.79 -2.13
C TYR A 87 -5.42 13.12 -1.21
N SER A 88 -5.77 14.41 -1.08
CA SER A 88 -6.88 14.87 -0.22
C SER A 88 -8.18 15.20 -0.96
N GLY A 89 -8.25 15.04 -2.28
CA GLY A 89 -9.45 15.31 -3.08
C GLY A 89 -9.80 16.80 -3.28
N ARG A 90 -8.96 17.73 -2.80
CA ARG A 90 -9.29 19.18 -2.80
C ARG A 90 -9.06 19.88 -4.14
N SER A 91 -8.35 19.27 -5.08
CA SER A 91 -8.02 19.87 -6.38
C SER A 91 -8.74 19.15 -7.53
N ASN A 92 -9.31 19.93 -8.46
CA ASN A 92 -9.81 19.47 -9.76
C ASN A 92 -10.87 18.35 -9.72
N LYS A 93 -11.75 18.34 -8.71
CA LYS A 93 -12.81 17.32 -8.53
C LYS A 93 -12.30 15.88 -8.47
N LYS A 94 -10.99 15.67 -8.24
CA LYS A 94 -10.39 14.35 -8.12
C LYS A 94 -10.80 13.68 -6.82
N ARG A 95 -10.91 12.36 -6.83
CA ARG A 95 -11.26 11.58 -5.63
C ARG A 95 -10.11 11.60 -4.61
N PRO A 96 -10.40 11.58 -3.30
CA PRO A 96 -9.37 11.59 -2.25
C PRO A 96 -8.75 10.20 -2.09
N PHE A 97 -7.49 10.03 -2.50
CA PHE A 97 -6.74 8.78 -2.35
C PHE A 97 -6.58 8.38 -0.88
N GLU A 98 -6.39 9.36 0.02
CA GLU A 98 -6.17 9.11 1.44
C GLU A 98 -7.32 8.35 2.13
N LYS A 99 -8.52 8.38 1.52
CA LYS A 99 -9.72 7.69 2.04
C LYS A 99 -9.82 6.22 1.62
N LEU A 100 -9.00 5.76 0.66
CA LEU A 100 -9.02 4.38 0.22
C LEU A 100 -8.37 3.46 1.28
N LEU A 101 -8.88 2.24 1.43
CA LEU A 101 -8.26 1.22 2.28
C LEU A 101 -6.89 0.82 1.75
N VAL A 102 -6.70 0.76 0.43
CA VAL A 102 -5.39 0.47 -0.16
C VAL A 102 -4.33 1.50 0.24
N ASN A 103 -4.70 2.77 0.49
CA ASN A 103 -3.80 3.76 1.08
C ASN A 103 -3.30 3.29 2.45
N LYS A 104 -4.21 2.86 3.33
CA LYS A 104 -3.84 2.30 4.64
C LYS A 104 -2.94 1.06 4.50
N ILE A 105 -3.22 0.19 3.53
CA ILE A 105 -2.40 -1.00 3.26
C ILE A 105 -0.96 -0.63 2.86
N ILE A 106 -0.77 0.44 2.08
CA ILE A 106 0.58 0.92 1.75
C ILE A 106 1.35 1.32 3.02
N PHE A 107 0.70 2.07 3.92
CA PHE A 107 1.31 2.46 5.19
C PHE A 107 1.63 1.23 6.05
N ASP A 108 0.63 0.38 6.30
CA ASP A 108 0.80 -0.82 7.13
C ASP A 108 1.91 -1.72 6.59
N SER A 109 2.02 -1.87 5.26
CA SER A 109 3.06 -2.66 4.59
C SER A 109 4.47 -2.09 4.82
N VAL A 110 4.66 -0.78 4.68
CA VAL A 110 5.97 -0.15 4.90
C VAL A 110 6.36 -0.19 6.39
N LEU A 111 5.40 0.05 7.27
CA LEU A 111 5.61 0.11 8.72
C LEU A 111 5.76 -1.27 9.37
N THR A 112 5.57 -2.37 8.63
CA THR A 112 6.02 -3.70 9.10
C THR A 112 7.53 -3.76 9.34
N ILE A 113 8.31 -2.95 8.62
CA ILE A 113 9.76 -2.90 8.75
C ILE A 113 10.12 -2.09 10.01
N LYS A 114 10.62 -2.76 11.05
CA LYS A 114 10.93 -2.14 12.37
C LYS A 114 11.72 -0.83 12.28
N LYS A 115 12.77 -0.79 11.45
CA LYS A 115 13.57 0.44 11.26
C LYS A 115 12.78 1.61 10.68
N PHE A 116 11.73 1.34 9.90
CA PHE A 116 10.87 2.36 9.32
C PHE A 116 9.77 2.78 10.28
N ALA A 117 9.18 1.84 11.03
CA ALA A 117 8.19 2.15 12.06
C ALA A 117 8.74 3.07 13.18
N ASN A 118 10.02 2.96 13.49
CA ASN A 118 10.67 3.77 14.53
C ASN A 118 11.13 5.16 14.04
N ALA A 119 10.93 5.49 12.76
CA ALA A 119 11.31 6.80 12.23
C ALA A 119 10.17 7.81 12.41
N ASP A 120 10.42 8.92 13.09
CA ASP A 120 9.42 9.95 13.39
C ASP A 120 8.73 10.53 12.15
N ASN A 121 9.46 10.57 11.02
CA ASN A 121 9.00 11.13 9.76
C ASN A 121 8.39 10.08 8.81
N ALA A 122 8.24 8.82 9.24
CA ALA A 122 7.88 7.71 8.36
C ALA A 122 6.55 7.94 7.62
N ALA A 123 5.52 8.36 8.35
CA ALA A 123 4.20 8.62 7.77
C ALA A 123 4.27 9.72 6.69
N ASN A 124 4.99 10.81 6.97
CA ASN A 124 5.20 11.89 6.01
C ASN A 124 5.98 11.40 4.78
N GLU A 125 7.05 10.62 4.94
CA GLU A 125 7.80 10.09 3.80
C GLU A 125 6.95 9.21 2.87
N ILE A 126 6.11 8.34 3.43
CA ILE A 126 5.17 7.50 2.67
C ILE A 126 4.18 8.39 1.91
N GLU A 127 3.53 9.32 2.62
CA GLU A 127 2.57 10.27 2.04
C GLU A 127 3.18 11.08 0.88
N GLN A 128 4.40 11.61 1.04
CA GLN A 128 5.06 12.39 -0.01
C GLN A 128 5.33 11.55 -1.26
N VAL A 129 5.63 10.25 -1.11
CA VAL A 129 5.78 9.35 -2.26
C VAL A 129 4.45 9.16 -2.99
N ILE A 130 3.36 8.94 -2.25
CA ILE A 130 2.02 8.77 -2.84
C ILE A 130 1.61 10.05 -3.58
N LYS A 131 1.73 11.21 -2.91
CA LYS A 131 1.46 12.52 -3.53
C LYS A 131 2.27 12.73 -4.80
N TYR A 132 3.57 12.41 -4.76
CA TYR A 132 4.44 12.52 -5.92
C TYR A 132 3.95 11.64 -7.09
N PHE A 133 3.57 10.38 -6.83
CA PHE A 133 3.00 9.51 -7.88
C PHE A 133 1.74 10.14 -8.49
N LEU A 134 0.78 10.54 -7.67
CA LEU A 134 -0.48 11.15 -8.12
C LEU A 134 -0.28 12.43 -8.93
N ILE A 135 0.69 13.28 -8.53
CA ILE A 135 1.02 14.53 -9.24
C ILE A 135 1.73 14.23 -10.56
N GLN A 136 2.64 13.26 -10.60
CA GLN A 136 3.41 12.96 -11.81
C GLN A 136 2.64 12.18 -12.86
N THR A 137 1.65 11.40 -12.44
CA THR A 137 0.89 10.51 -13.30
C THR A 137 0.34 11.18 -14.58
N PRO A 138 -0.35 12.34 -14.53
CA PRO A 138 -0.88 12.99 -15.74
C PRO A 138 0.20 13.33 -16.78
N PHE A 139 1.40 13.72 -16.33
CA PHE A 139 2.52 14.03 -17.22
C PHE A 139 3.04 12.78 -17.93
N LYS A 140 3.13 11.65 -17.21
CA LYS A 140 3.58 10.37 -17.78
C LYS A 140 2.64 9.84 -18.87
N ILE A 141 1.34 10.09 -18.76
CA ILE A 141 0.36 9.69 -19.78
C ILE A 141 0.52 10.58 -21.03
N LYS A 142 0.66 11.89 -20.84
CA LYS A 142 0.87 12.85 -21.94
C LYS A 142 2.13 12.51 -22.75
N ASP A 143 3.22 12.15 -22.08
CA ASP A 143 4.48 11.77 -22.74
C ASP A 143 4.38 10.46 -23.54
N ARG A 144 3.45 9.56 -23.21
CA ARG A 144 3.17 8.32 -23.96
C ARG A 144 2.30 8.57 -25.19
N ALA A 145 1.33 9.48 -25.09
CA ALA A 145 0.41 9.79 -26.19
C ALA A 145 1.01 10.73 -27.25
N GLY A 146 2.10 11.43 -26.93
CA GLY A 146 2.84 12.32 -27.85
C GLY A 146 4.00 11.66 -28.60
N LYS A 147 4.15 10.33 -28.51
CA LYS A 147 5.08 9.51 -29.29
C LYS A 147 4.30 8.58 -30.20
#